data_AF-A0A356X9C0-F1
#
_entry.id   AF-A0A356X9C0-F1
#
_cell.length_a   1.000
_cell.length_b   1.000
_cell.length_c   1.000
_cell.angle_alpha   90.00
_cell.angle_beta   90.00
_cell.angle_gamma   90.00
#
_symmetry.space_group_name_H-M   'P 1'
#
loop_
_entity.id
_entity.type
_entity.pdbx_description
1 polymer ?
#
loop_
_entity_poly.entity_id
_entity_poly.type
_entity_poly.pdbx_seq_one_letter_code
_entity_poly.pdbx_strand_id
1 'polypeptide(L)'
;MKVATILAAANYLTSRRDISAENVRYALTAVAIILIPTILVILQNDLGTALIFLTLIPVMLFWSGLPYGVSLFIISPAIIAYLSVIEWYYGLIATVILTIIIFVVQKRVWLTITSLVTGVLTISGIQLAFTQLLQPHQIARLAAFTNPSF
;
A
#
# COMPACT_ATOMS: atom_id res chain seq x y z
N MET A 1 27.98 -0.60 10.62
CA MET A 1 27.25 -1.72 9.99
C MET A 1 26.02 -1.22 9.21
N LYS A 2 24.94 -0.74 9.87
CA LYS A 2 23.70 -0.29 9.19
C LYS A 2 23.89 0.84 8.17
N VAL A 3 24.71 1.83 8.49
CA VAL A 3 24.97 2.98 7.60
C VAL A 3 25.88 2.60 6.41
N ALA A 4 26.79 1.65 6.60
CA ALA A 4 27.70 1.17 5.57
C ALA A 4 26.97 0.35 4.49
N THR A 5 25.99 -0.46 4.89
CA THR A 5 25.15 -1.21 3.94
C THR A 5 24.20 -0.30 3.17
N ILE A 6 23.64 0.73 3.83
CA ILE A 6 22.79 1.75 3.18
C ILE A 6 23.59 2.57 2.16
N LEU A 7 24.82 3.00 2.50
CA LEU A 7 25.70 3.74 1.59
C LEU A 7 26.16 2.88 0.40
N ALA A 8 26.49 1.60 0.63
CA ALA A 8 26.86 0.68 -0.44
C ALA A 8 25.69 0.42 -1.41
N ALA A 9 24.47 0.25 -0.89
CA ALA A 9 23.27 0.08 -1.70
C ALA A 9 22.90 1.36 -2.47
N ALA A 10 22.99 2.52 -1.81
CA ALA A 10 22.71 3.82 -2.43
C ALA A 10 23.68 4.16 -3.57
N ASN A 11 24.97 3.80 -3.42
CA ASN A 11 25.98 4.02 -4.46
C ASN A 11 25.74 3.11 -5.69
N TYR A 12 25.32 1.86 -5.47
CA TYR A 12 24.98 0.95 -6.56
C TYR A 12 23.76 1.42 -7.35
N LEU A 13 22.75 1.95 -6.65
CA LEU A 13 21.53 2.50 -7.27
C LEU A 13 21.77 3.81 -8.04
N THR A 14 22.72 4.63 -7.59
CA THR A 14 23.08 5.89 -8.26
C THR A 14 23.83 5.68 -9.57
N SER A 15 24.54 4.55 -9.72
CA SER A 15 25.37 4.23 -10.89
C SER A 15 24.57 3.80 -12.14
N ARG A 16 23.24 3.66 -12.06
CA ARG A 16 22.36 3.19 -13.15
C ARG A 16 21.19 4.15 -13.41
N ARG A 17 21.49 5.45 -13.42
CA ARG A 17 20.55 6.58 -13.52
C ARG A 17 20.06 6.87 -14.95
N ASP A 18 19.84 5.84 -15.76
CA ASP A 18 19.24 6.00 -17.09
C ASP A 18 18.16 4.95 -17.26
N ILE A 19 16.95 5.24 -16.78
CA ILE A 19 15.81 4.35 -16.96
C ILE A 19 14.63 5.18 -17.45
N SER A 20 14.51 5.18 -18.77
CA SER A 20 13.38 5.72 -19.53
C SER A 20 12.05 5.13 -19.06
N ALA A 21 11.07 6.00 -18.84
CA ALA A 21 9.82 5.80 -18.12
C ALA A 21 8.70 5.14 -18.95
N GLU A 22 8.97 4.10 -19.74
CA GLU A 22 7.98 3.61 -20.74
C GLU A 22 7.55 2.14 -20.60
N ASN A 23 8.07 1.36 -19.64
CA ASN A 23 7.68 -0.04 -19.50
C ASN A 23 7.28 -0.41 -18.07
N VAL A 24 6.15 -1.12 -17.93
CA VAL A 24 5.69 -1.81 -16.70
C VAL A 24 6.80 -2.69 -16.11
N ARG A 25 7.73 -3.18 -16.94
CA ARG A 25 8.94 -3.90 -16.54
C ARG A 25 9.88 -3.06 -15.66
N TYR A 26 10.03 -1.77 -15.93
CA TYR A 26 10.84 -0.86 -15.10
C TYR A 26 10.16 -0.55 -13.78
N ALA A 27 8.83 -0.36 -13.79
CA ALA A 27 8.04 -0.24 -12.58
C ALA A 27 8.21 -1.48 -11.67
N LEU A 28 8.07 -2.68 -12.21
CA LEU A 28 8.35 -3.95 -11.50
C LEU A 28 9.78 -4.04 -10.97
N THR A 29 10.77 -3.60 -11.76
CA THR A 29 12.17 -3.61 -11.33
C THR A 29 12.40 -2.64 -10.16
N ALA A 30 11.79 -1.46 -10.19
CA ALA A 30 11.85 -0.49 -9.10
C ALA A 30 11.20 -1.02 -7.81
N VAL A 31 10.05 -1.69 -7.92
CA VAL A 31 9.42 -2.37 -6.77
C VAL A 31 10.34 -3.44 -6.20
N ALA A 32 10.96 -4.28 -7.05
CA ALA A 32 11.86 -5.34 -6.61
C ALA A 32 13.08 -4.77 -5.84
N ILE A 33 13.62 -3.65 -6.30
CA ILE A 33 14.71 -2.93 -5.63
C ILE A 33 14.32 -2.46 -4.23
N ILE A 34 13.08 -2.01 -4.02
CA ILE A 34 12.58 -1.56 -2.71
C ILE A 34 12.18 -2.74 -1.81
N LEU A 35 11.71 -3.84 -2.39
CA LEU A 35 11.32 -5.02 -1.63
C LEU A 35 12.50 -5.68 -0.92
N ILE A 36 13.69 -5.70 -1.52
CA ILE A 36 14.91 -6.26 -0.91
C ILE A 36 15.22 -5.60 0.46
N PRO A 37 15.40 -4.27 0.57
CA PRO A 37 15.62 -3.63 1.87
C PRO A 37 14.39 -3.75 2.77
N THR A 38 13.17 -3.73 2.24
CA THR A 38 11.95 -3.92 3.05
C THR A 38 11.96 -5.26 3.78
N ILE A 39 12.28 -6.36 3.08
CA ILE A 39 12.38 -7.71 3.66
C ILE A 39 13.47 -7.77 4.73
N LEU A 40 14.63 -7.16 4.47
CA LEU A 40 15.73 -7.12 5.44
C LEU A 40 15.36 -6.32 6.71
N VAL A 41 14.56 -5.27 6.57
CA VAL A 41 14.06 -4.46 7.71
C VAL A 41 12.98 -5.22 8.49
N ILE A 42 12.07 -5.94 7.80
CA ILE A 42 11.10 -6.83 8.44
C ILE A 42 11.81 -7.93 9.23
N LEU A 43 12.87 -8.53 8.68
CA LEU A 43 13.65 -9.56 9.38
C LEU A 43 14.38 -9.01 10.62
N GLN A 44 14.71 -7.72 10.61
CA GLN A 44 15.22 -7.00 11.78
C GLN A 44 14.14 -6.68 12.82
N ASN A 45 12.88 -7.08 12.57
CA ASN A 45 11.71 -6.80 13.41
C ASN A 45 11.43 -5.30 13.62
N ASP A 46 11.85 -4.46 12.67
CA ASP A 46 11.55 -3.02 12.66
C ASP A 46 10.40 -2.73 11.69
N LEU A 47 9.18 -3.00 12.16
CA LEU A 47 7.97 -2.82 11.37
C LEU A 47 7.71 -1.35 11.00
N GLY A 48 8.11 -0.40 11.85
CA GLY A 48 7.92 1.03 11.60
C GLY A 48 8.69 1.48 10.38
N THR A 49 9.99 1.16 10.33
CA THR A 49 10.82 1.49 9.17
C THR A 49 10.40 0.70 7.92
N ALA A 50 9.98 -0.56 8.07
CA ALA A 50 9.47 -1.36 6.95
C ALA A 50 8.24 -0.73 6.27
N LEU A 51 7.31 -0.18 7.06
CA LEU A 51 6.13 0.50 6.53
C LEU A 51 6.51 1.73 5.70
N ILE A 52 7.51 2.51 6.13
CA ILE A 52 7.99 3.68 5.38
C ILE A 52 8.49 3.25 4.00
N PHE A 53 9.30 2.19 3.92
CA PHE A 53 9.76 1.65 2.64
C PHE A 53 8.60 1.15 1.77
N LEU A 54 7.60 0.50 2.37
CA LEU A 54 6.43 0.00 1.66
C LEU A 54 5.57 1.15 1.10
N THR A 55 5.44 2.26 1.82
CA THR A 55 4.74 3.47 1.33
C THR A 55 5.43 4.12 0.14
N LEU A 56 6.74 3.95 -0.04
CA LEU A 56 7.45 4.48 -1.22
C LEU A 56 7.06 3.77 -2.52
N ILE A 57 6.61 2.51 -2.45
CA ILE A 57 6.23 1.70 -3.62
C ILE A 57 5.12 2.38 -4.45
N PRO A 58 3.93 2.68 -3.91
CA PRO A 58 2.87 3.33 -4.68
C PRO A 58 3.27 4.71 -5.20
N VAL A 59 4.09 5.45 -4.44
CA VAL A 59 4.62 6.75 -4.86
C VAL A 59 5.48 6.56 -6.11
N MET A 60 6.54 5.76 -6.06
CA MET A 60 7.41 5.56 -7.22
C MET A 60 6.68 5.01 -8.45
N LEU A 61 5.69 4.13 -8.24
CA LEU A 61 4.84 3.60 -9.31
C LEU A 61 3.98 4.68 -9.98
N PHE A 62 3.52 5.68 -9.22
CA PHE A 62 2.87 6.85 -9.81
C PHE A 62 3.83 7.68 -10.67
N TRP A 63 5.06 7.90 -10.18
CA TRP A 63 6.09 8.65 -10.93
C TRP A 63 6.67 7.91 -12.14
N SER A 64 6.45 6.59 -12.25
CA SER A 64 6.95 5.80 -13.39
C SER A 64 6.10 5.93 -14.66
N GLY A 65 5.07 6.77 -14.67
CA GLY A 65 4.18 6.96 -15.83
C GLY A 65 3.05 5.93 -15.94
N LEU A 66 2.72 5.21 -14.86
CA LEU A 66 1.57 4.31 -14.87
C LEU A 66 0.26 5.09 -15.10
N PRO A 67 -0.76 4.46 -15.72
CA PRO A 67 -2.05 5.11 -15.87
C PRO A 67 -2.65 5.49 -14.53
N TYR A 68 -3.24 6.68 -14.43
CA TYR A 68 -3.81 7.22 -13.19
C TYR A 68 -4.77 6.26 -12.48
N GLY A 69 -5.60 5.53 -13.24
CA GLY A 69 -6.52 4.54 -12.65
C GLY A 69 -5.82 3.35 -12.01
N VAL A 70 -4.66 2.93 -12.53
CA VAL A 70 -3.84 1.85 -11.96
C VAL A 70 -3.15 2.33 -10.68
N SER A 71 -2.58 3.54 -10.69
CA SER A 71 -1.98 4.13 -9.48
C SER A 71 -3.01 4.29 -8.36
N LEU A 72 -4.23 4.73 -8.69
CA LEU A 72 -5.32 4.85 -7.73
C LEU A 72 -5.74 3.49 -7.17
N PHE A 73 -5.82 2.46 -8.01
CA PHE A 73 -6.08 1.07 -7.58
C PHE A 73 -5.02 0.53 -6.61
N ILE A 74 -3.74 0.90 -6.79
CA ILE A 74 -2.66 0.43 -5.89
C ILE A 74 -2.81 1.07 -4.50
N ILE A 75 -3.24 2.33 -4.43
CA ILE A 75 -3.39 3.07 -3.16
C ILE A 75 -4.72 2.76 -2.47
N SER A 76 -5.77 2.38 -3.23
CA SER A 76 -7.12 2.19 -2.69
C SER A 76 -7.21 1.25 -1.48
N PRO A 77 -6.49 0.11 -1.39
CA PRO A 77 -6.61 -0.79 -0.24
C PRO A 77 -6.17 -0.12 1.07
N ALA A 78 -5.17 0.77 1.04
CA ALA A 78 -4.70 1.47 2.24
C ALA A 78 -5.77 2.44 2.77
N ILE A 79 -6.43 3.17 1.87
CA ILE A 79 -7.52 4.09 2.23
C ILE A 79 -8.72 3.32 2.77
N ILE A 80 -9.12 2.24 2.07
CA ILE A 80 -10.25 1.40 2.46
C ILE A 80 -9.96 0.75 3.82
N ALA A 81 -8.77 0.19 4.01
CA ALA A 81 -8.37 -0.43 5.28
C ALA A 81 -8.44 0.57 6.44
N TYR A 82 -7.87 1.76 6.28
CA TYR A 82 -7.90 2.79 7.32
C TYR A 82 -9.33 3.18 7.71
N LEU A 83 -10.21 3.39 6.72
CA LEU A 83 -11.60 3.74 6.98
C LEU A 83 -12.39 2.58 7.59
N SER A 84 -12.13 1.34 7.17
CA SER A 84 -12.70 0.14 7.78
C SER A 84 -12.30 -0.06 9.25
N VAL A 85 -11.13 0.43 9.66
CA VAL A 85 -10.68 0.38 11.07
C VAL A 85 -11.47 1.36 11.94
N ILE A 86 -11.92 2.49 11.38
CA ILE A 86 -12.84 3.41 12.08
C ILE A 86 -14.18 2.71 12.22
N GLU A 87 -14.82 2.41 11.09
CA GLU A 87 -16.06 1.62 11.03
C GLU A 87 -16.17 0.92 9.68
N TRP A 88 -16.74 -0.29 9.66
CA TRP A 88 -16.83 -1.10 8.45
C TRP A 88 -17.60 -0.40 7.30
N TYR A 89 -18.61 0.40 7.63
CA TYR A 89 -19.45 1.10 6.64
C TYR A 89 -18.70 2.25 5.95
N TYR A 90 -17.73 2.90 6.61
CA TYR A 90 -16.88 3.90 5.95
C TYR A 90 -15.98 3.24 4.90
N GLY A 91 -15.46 2.04 5.18
CA GLY A 91 -14.72 1.24 4.20
C GLY A 91 -15.57 0.83 3.00
N LEU A 92 -16.85 0.49 3.22
CA LEU A 92 -17.80 0.17 2.14
C LEU A 92 -18.06 1.39 1.25
N ILE A 93 -18.34 2.55 1.84
CA ILE A 93 -18.54 3.81 1.11
C ILE A 93 -17.30 4.15 0.29
N ALA A 94 -16.10 4.05 0.89
CA ALA A 94 -14.84 4.29 0.21
C ALA A 94 -14.61 3.34 -0.96
N THR A 95 -14.94 2.05 -0.80
CA THR A 95 -14.84 1.06 -1.87
C THR A 95 -15.71 1.44 -3.06
N VAL A 96 -16.98 1.78 -2.83
CA VAL A 96 -17.90 2.18 -3.91
C VAL A 96 -17.41 3.45 -4.61
N ILE A 97 -17.02 4.48 -3.86
CA ILE A 97 -16.53 5.74 -4.41
C ILE A 97 -15.26 5.52 -5.25
N LEU A 98 -14.27 4.81 -4.70
CA LEU A 98 -13.00 4.58 -5.39
C LEU A 98 -13.20 3.72 -6.65
N THR A 99 -14.05 2.70 -6.61
CA THR A 99 -14.39 1.89 -7.79
C THR A 99 -15.03 2.75 -8.88
N ILE A 100 -15.95 3.66 -8.54
CA ILE A 100 -16.57 4.58 -9.50
C ILE A 100 -15.51 5.52 -10.10
N ILE A 101 -14.63 6.10 -9.28
CA ILE A 101 -13.57 6.99 -9.76
C ILE A 101 -12.62 6.24 -10.71
N ILE A 102 -12.18 5.03 -10.36
CA ILE A 102 -11.32 4.19 -11.22
C ILE A 102 -12.01 3.88 -12.54
N PHE A 103 -13.31 3.57 -12.52
CA PHE A 103 -14.10 3.33 -13.73
C PHE A 103 -14.16 4.59 -14.63
N VAL A 104 -14.41 5.77 -14.07
CA VAL A 104 -14.49 7.02 -14.84
C VAL A 104 -13.15 7.40 -15.45
N VAL A 105 -12.05 7.27 -14.70
CA VAL A 105 -10.70 7.65 -15.13
C VAL A 105 -10.16 6.71 -16.21
N GLN A 106 -10.31 5.40 -16.01
CA GLN A 106 -9.65 4.41 -16.87
C GLN A 106 -10.58 3.78 -17.91
N LYS A 107 -11.90 3.76 -17.66
CA LYS A 107 -12.95 3.12 -18.49
C LYS A 107 -12.67 1.65 -18.83
N ARG A 108 -11.88 0.95 -18.00
CA ARG A 108 -11.52 -0.46 -18.16
C ARG A 108 -12.30 -1.31 -17.17
N VAL A 109 -13.15 -2.19 -17.71
CA VAL A 109 -14.04 -3.05 -16.91
C VAL A 109 -13.26 -3.98 -15.99
N TRP A 110 -12.18 -4.61 -16.47
CA TRP A 110 -11.33 -5.47 -15.63
C TRP A 110 -10.84 -4.75 -14.38
N LEU A 111 -10.27 -3.54 -14.53
CA LEU A 111 -9.74 -2.76 -13.40
C LEU A 111 -10.83 -2.38 -12.39
N THR A 112 -12.03 -2.14 -12.88
CA THR A 112 -13.20 -1.83 -12.05
C THR A 112 -13.59 -3.04 -11.21
N ILE A 113 -13.73 -4.21 -11.84
CA ILE A 113 -14.04 -5.47 -11.16
C ILE A 113 -12.96 -5.81 -10.13
N THR A 114 -11.68 -5.72 -10.49
CA THR A 114 -10.59 -5.99 -9.54
C THR A 114 -10.57 -5.01 -8.39
N SER A 115 -10.83 -3.71 -8.63
CA SER A 115 -10.91 -2.71 -7.55
C SER A 115 -12.00 -3.03 -6.53
N LEU A 116 -13.17 -3.47 -7.01
CA LEU A 116 -14.29 -3.84 -6.15
C LEU A 116 -13.97 -5.08 -5.34
N VAL A 117 -13.45 -6.12 -5.99
CA VAL A 117 -13.03 -7.36 -5.31
C VAL A 117 -11.97 -7.07 -4.24
N THR A 118 -10.93 -6.31 -4.58
CA THR A 118 -9.88 -5.93 -3.62
C THR A 118 -10.44 -5.11 -2.46
N GLY A 119 -11.38 -4.19 -2.71
CA GLY A 119 -12.02 -3.42 -1.64
C GLY A 119 -12.83 -4.29 -0.67
N VAL A 120 -13.67 -5.18 -1.20
CA VAL A 120 -14.45 -6.13 -0.38
C VAL A 120 -13.55 -7.07 0.42
N LEU A 121 -12.49 -7.60 -0.20
CA LEU A 121 -11.49 -8.42 0.49
C LEU A 121 -10.77 -7.65 1.60
N THR A 122 -10.49 -6.37 1.38
CA THR A 122 -9.84 -5.51 2.39
C THR A 122 -10.75 -5.33 3.60
N ILE A 123 -12.02 -4.95 3.39
CA ILE A 123 -13.00 -4.79 4.48
C ILE A 123 -13.15 -6.10 5.25
N SER A 124 -13.28 -7.21 4.54
CA SER A 124 -13.45 -8.55 5.13
C SER A 124 -12.19 -8.96 5.92
N GLY A 125 -11.01 -8.67 5.38
CA GLY A 125 -9.73 -8.91 6.06
C GLY A 125 -9.58 -8.12 7.36
N ILE A 126 -10.00 -6.85 7.37
CA ILE A 126 -10.03 -6.04 8.59
C ILE A 126 -11.03 -6.61 9.60
N GLN A 127 -12.24 -6.97 9.17
CA GLN A 127 -13.25 -7.56 10.07
C GLN A 127 -12.76 -8.87 10.69
N LEU A 128 -12.13 -9.74 9.90
CA LEU A 128 -11.51 -10.97 10.39
C LEU A 128 -10.36 -10.68 11.34
N ALA A 129 -9.56 -9.64 11.06
CA ALA A 129 -8.48 -9.22 11.95
C ALA A 129 -9.01 -8.85 13.33
N PHE A 130 -10.07 -8.03 13.40
CA PHE A 130 -10.67 -7.59 14.67
C PHE A 130 -11.41 -8.71 15.42
N THR A 131 -11.94 -9.70 14.72
CA THR A 131 -12.75 -10.77 15.35
C THR A 131 -11.95 -12.00 15.76
N GLN A 132 -10.88 -12.35 15.03
CA GLN A 132 -10.20 -13.64 15.21
C GLN A 132 -8.67 -13.55 15.34
N LEU A 133 -8.02 -12.51 14.81
CA LEU A 133 -6.54 -12.45 14.76
C LEU A 133 -5.94 -11.52 15.82
N LEU A 134 -6.57 -10.39 16.09
CA LEU A 134 -6.02 -9.37 16.98
C LEU A 134 -6.32 -9.68 18.44
N GLN A 135 -5.29 -9.51 19.27
CA GLN A 135 -5.47 -9.63 20.71
C GLN A 135 -6.25 -8.41 21.25
N PRO A 136 -7.01 -8.55 22.36
CA PRO A 136 -7.82 -7.46 22.90
C PRO A 136 -7.03 -6.17 23.16
N HIS A 137 -5.77 -6.29 23.58
CA HIS A 137 -4.90 -5.14 23.81
C HIS A 137 -4.52 -4.39 22.53
N GLN A 138 -4.43 -5.08 21.38
CA GLN A 138 -4.14 -4.46 20.08
C GLN A 138 -5.35 -3.68 19.57
N ILE A 139 -6.55 -4.22 19.78
CA ILE A 139 -7.82 -3.56 19.46
C ILE A 139 -7.96 -2.28 20.30
N ALA A 140 -7.68 -2.35 21.61
CA ALA A 140 -7.74 -1.18 22.49
C ALA A 140 -6.79 -0.05 22.03
N ARG A 141 -5.58 -0.38 21.56
CA ARG A 141 -4.66 0.61 21.00
C ARG A 141 -5.23 1.25 19.73
N LEU A 142 -5.77 0.46 18.81
CA LEU A 142 -6.38 0.97 17.58
C LEU A 142 -7.60 1.87 17.88
N ALA A 143 -8.45 1.46 18.82
CA ALA A 143 -9.64 2.21 19.21
C ALA A 143 -9.29 3.57 19.85
N ALA A 144 -8.24 3.62 20.69
CA ALA A 144 -7.76 4.89 21.25
C ALA A 144 -7.19 5.84 20.19
N PHE A 145 -6.69 5.35 19.05
CA PHE A 145 -6.22 6.19 17.94
C PHE A 145 -7.36 6.69 17.04
N THR A 146 -8.44 5.93 16.89
CA THR A 146 -9.56 6.29 15.99
C THR A 146 -10.69 7.02 16.69
N ASN A 147 -10.86 6.82 18.00
CA ASN A 147 -11.93 7.43 18.77
C ASN A 147 -11.37 8.43 19.79
N PRO A 148 -11.59 9.74 19.61
CA PRO A 148 -11.11 10.77 20.53
C PRO A 148 -11.88 10.83 21.86
N SER A 149 -12.94 10.02 22.03
CA SER A 149 -13.75 9.93 23.25
C SER A 149 -13.43 8.69 24.11
N PHE A 150 -12.37 7.95 23.78
CA PHE A 150 -11.84 6.85 24.57
C PHE A 150 -11.08 7.32 25.82
#